data_AF-A0A286BTV7-F1
#
_entry.id   AF-A0A286BTV7-F1
#
_cell.length_a   1.000
_cell.length_b   1.000
_cell.length_c   1.000
_cell.angle_alpha   90.00
_cell.angle_beta   90.00
_cell.angle_gamma   90.00
#
_symmetry.space_group_name_H-M   'P 1'
#
loop_
_entity.id
_entity.type
_entity.pdbx_description
1 polymer ?
#
loop_
_entity_poly.entity_id
_entity_poly.type
_entity_poly.pdbx_seq_one_letter_code
_entity_poly.pdbx_strand_id
1 'polypeptide(L)'
;MPKSKLFRVAVEGATCDGRQLERQHIQQIADTYNPQVYGARINLEHLKSLSPDSTFRIYGDVDSVQAIEIKEGPLAGKLGLYALNDGTDDLVTLNKSRQKVYSSIEFDPNFADSGKAYLMGLAFTDSPASLGTEMLQFSSKAAVNPLANRKTNKNCFFSEAYETAIEFEAEVSETDGGKKFFSRIKDLITGGERRFSAEAGVIREAVEIVAESQGQVLDRVEALSQQQGGMAKAADVAKLTSELAELKTQLSSQDGSFSQRPPSSGGNGVDASQLADC
;
A
#
# COMPACT_ATOMS: atom_id res chain seq x y z
N MET A 1 -0.20 5.96 1.91
CA MET A 1 -0.98 4.93 1.21
C MET A 1 -0.01 4.08 0.39
N PRO A 2 -0.27 2.79 0.18
CA PRO A 2 0.68 1.88 -0.46
C PRO A 2 0.99 2.32 -1.89
N LYS A 3 2.29 2.51 -2.16
CA LYS A 3 2.78 2.87 -3.49
C LYS A 3 3.10 1.61 -4.29
N SER A 4 2.66 1.59 -5.53
CA SER A 4 3.05 0.53 -6.47
C SER A 4 4.48 0.77 -6.96
N LYS A 5 5.14 -0.30 -7.40
CA LYS A 5 6.26 -0.16 -8.34
C LYS A 5 5.78 0.44 -9.67
N LEU A 6 6.69 0.94 -10.49
CA LEU A 6 6.38 1.32 -11.86
C LEU A 6 5.93 0.08 -12.64
N PHE A 7 4.72 0.11 -13.17
CA PHE A 7 4.19 -0.98 -13.99
C PHE A 7 3.49 -0.47 -15.24
N ARG A 8 3.39 -1.35 -16.23
CA ARG A 8 2.85 -1.02 -17.55
C ARG A 8 1.33 -0.91 -17.51
N VAL A 9 0.81 0.25 -17.88
CA VAL A 9 -0.63 0.58 -17.91
C VAL A 9 -1.18 0.78 -19.33
N ALA A 10 -0.33 0.81 -20.36
CA ALA A 10 -0.77 0.84 -21.76
C ALA A 10 0.36 0.46 -22.72
N VAL A 11 0.03 0.05 -23.94
CA VAL A 11 0.98 -0.18 -25.04
C VAL A 11 0.44 0.41 -26.34
N GLU A 12 1.33 0.95 -27.18
CA GLU A 12 0.95 1.44 -28.50
C GLU A 12 0.37 0.33 -29.40
N GLY A 13 -0.54 0.73 -30.29
CA GLY A 13 -1.12 -0.13 -31.31
C GLY A 13 -2.64 -0.24 -31.20
N ALA A 14 -3.17 -1.25 -31.89
CA ALA A 14 -4.61 -1.53 -31.90
C ALA A 14 -5.10 -1.93 -30.49
N THR A 15 -6.33 -1.55 -30.17
CA THR A 15 -6.99 -1.85 -28.91
C THR A 15 -8.13 -2.84 -29.14
N CYS A 16 -8.53 -3.59 -28.10
CA CYS A 16 -9.59 -4.59 -28.12
C CYS A 16 -10.97 -4.02 -28.49
N ASP A 17 -11.16 -2.71 -28.34
CA ASP A 17 -12.39 -2.01 -28.70
C ASP A 17 -12.32 -1.29 -30.06
N GLY A 18 -11.31 -1.61 -30.87
CA GLY A 18 -11.20 -1.19 -32.27
C GLY A 18 -10.56 0.18 -32.49
N ARG A 19 -9.94 0.77 -31.47
CA ARG A 19 -9.20 2.03 -31.58
C ARG A 19 -7.70 1.78 -31.76
N GLN A 20 -6.95 2.85 -31.94
CA GLN A 20 -5.49 2.81 -32.03
C GLN A 20 -4.89 3.79 -31.03
N LEU A 21 -4.05 3.27 -30.13
CA LEU A 21 -3.22 4.08 -29.25
C LEU A 21 -1.90 4.38 -29.97
N GLU A 22 -1.75 5.61 -30.46
CA GLU A 22 -0.55 6.03 -31.17
C GLU A 22 0.65 6.15 -30.22
N ARG A 23 1.85 5.83 -30.71
CA ARG A 23 3.13 6.05 -30.01
C ARG A 23 3.23 7.48 -29.47
N GLN A 24 2.82 8.43 -30.30
CA GLN A 24 2.84 9.85 -29.98
C GLN A 24 1.96 10.18 -28.77
N HIS A 25 0.78 9.57 -28.63
CA HIS A 25 -0.07 9.81 -27.46
C HIS A 25 0.61 9.34 -26.17
N ILE A 26 1.26 8.16 -26.19
CA ILE A 26 2.00 7.66 -25.02
C ILE A 26 3.14 8.61 -24.65
N GLN A 27 3.92 9.06 -25.65
CA GLN A 27 5.02 9.98 -25.40
C GLN A 27 4.51 11.32 -24.86
N GLN A 28 3.47 11.89 -25.48
CA GLN A 28 2.86 13.15 -25.02
C GLN A 28 2.32 13.06 -23.60
N ILE A 29 1.66 11.95 -23.24
CA ILE A 29 1.19 11.71 -21.88
C ILE A 29 2.38 11.68 -20.91
N ALA A 30 3.44 10.93 -21.24
CA ALA A 30 4.63 10.86 -20.39
C ALA A 30 5.32 12.21 -20.21
N ASP A 31 5.38 13.03 -21.27
CA ASP A 31 6.04 14.33 -21.26
C ASP A 31 5.23 15.41 -20.52
N THR A 32 3.90 15.29 -20.50
CA THR A 32 3.01 16.36 -20.02
C THR A 32 2.35 16.09 -18.68
N TYR A 33 2.21 14.82 -18.28
CA TYR A 33 1.47 14.49 -17.06
C TYR A 33 2.08 15.15 -15.82
N ASN A 34 1.26 15.91 -15.12
CA ASN A 34 1.61 16.54 -13.87
C ASN A 34 0.40 16.58 -12.95
N PRO A 35 0.40 15.85 -11.81
CA PRO A 35 -0.75 15.79 -10.92
C PRO A 35 -1.14 17.16 -10.32
N GLN A 36 -0.24 18.15 -10.34
CA GLN A 36 -0.56 19.53 -9.95
C GLN A 36 -1.38 20.29 -10.99
N VAL A 37 -1.28 19.93 -12.28
CA VAL A 37 -2.11 20.49 -13.36
C VAL A 37 -3.46 19.77 -13.37
N TYR A 38 -3.42 18.45 -13.42
CA TYR A 38 -4.59 17.60 -13.29
C TYR A 38 -4.15 16.21 -12.84
N GLY A 39 -4.60 15.80 -11.65
CA GLY A 39 -4.32 14.49 -11.06
C GLY A 39 -5.26 13.41 -11.60
N ALA A 40 -4.68 12.41 -12.28
CA ALA A 40 -5.42 11.24 -12.72
C ALA A 40 -5.77 10.37 -11.51
N ARG A 41 -7.07 10.27 -11.22
CA ARG A 41 -7.61 9.45 -10.12
C ARG A 41 -7.81 8.00 -10.57
N ILE A 42 -7.67 7.08 -9.62
CA ILE A 42 -7.89 5.65 -9.83
C ILE A 42 -9.35 5.29 -9.54
N ASN A 43 -10.05 4.70 -10.50
CA ASN A 43 -11.43 4.25 -10.36
C ASN A 43 -11.60 2.76 -10.66
N LEU A 44 -12.81 2.23 -10.48
CA LEU A 44 -13.17 0.89 -10.94
C LEU A 44 -14.05 0.96 -12.19
N GLU A 45 -13.71 0.17 -13.20
CA GLU A 45 -14.54 -0.02 -14.41
C GLU A 45 -14.89 1.25 -15.19
N HIS A 46 -14.08 2.30 -15.09
CA HIS A 46 -14.35 3.64 -15.66
C HIS A 46 -15.61 4.31 -15.10
N LEU A 47 -16.05 3.88 -13.92
CA LEU A 47 -17.21 4.43 -13.23
C LEU A 47 -16.77 5.34 -12.09
N LYS A 48 -17.39 6.52 -12.02
CA LYS A 48 -17.14 7.52 -10.98
C LYS A 48 -18.43 7.73 -10.19
N SER A 49 -18.44 7.27 -8.94
CA SER A 49 -19.55 7.52 -8.04
C SER A 49 -19.56 8.99 -7.58
N LEU A 50 -20.76 9.55 -7.43
CA LEU A 50 -20.96 10.84 -6.75
C LEU A 50 -20.91 10.70 -5.22
N SER A 51 -21.14 9.49 -4.71
CA SER A 51 -21.12 9.19 -3.27
C SER A 51 -19.77 8.57 -2.86
N PRO A 52 -19.11 9.08 -1.81
CA PRO A 52 -17.78 8.61 -1.40
C PRO A 52 -17.77 7.20 -0.77
N ASP A 53 -18.92 6.73 -0.28
CA ASP A 53 -19.13 5.42 0.36
C ASP A 53 -19.50 4.30 -0.64
N SER A 54 -19.51 4.59 -1.94
CA SER A 54 -19.87 3.62 -2.99
C SER A 54 -18.76 2.60 -3.27
N THR A 55 -19.14 1.46 -3.85
CA THR A 55 -18.22 0.53 -4.51
C THR A 55 -17.46 1.17 -5.68
N PHE A 56 -18.02 2.19 -6.34
CA PHE A 56 -17.36 2.92 -7.43
C PHE A 56 -16.73 4.24 -6.96
N ARG A 57 -16.30 4.29 -5.70
CA ARG A 57 -15.47 5.39 -5.18
C ARG A 57 -14.09 5.42 -5.84
N ILE A 58 -13.31 6.44 -5.53
CA ILE A 58 -11.91 6.53 -5.96
C ILE A 58 -11.04 5.65 -5.07
N TYR A 59 -10.14 4.89 -5.71
CA TYR A 59 -9.29 3.87 -5.09
C TYR A 59 -7.81 4.28 -5.02
N GLY A 60 -7.49 5.51 -5.37
CA GLY A 60 -6.14 6.05 -5.31
C GLY A 60 -5.87 7.12 -6.38
N ASP A 61 -4.60 7.38 -6.58
CA ASP A 61 -4.07 8.43 -7.45
C ASP A 61 -2.90 7.89 -8.30
N VAL A 62 -2.72 8.45 -9.50
CA VAL A 62 -1.52 8.20 -10.31
C VAL A 62 -0.48 9.26 -9.94
N ASP A 63 0.65 8.83 -9.38
CA ASP A 63 1.72 9.73 -8.93
C ASP A 63 2.56 10.22 -10.11
N SER A 64 2.97 9.31 -10.99
CA SER A 64 3.80 9.64 -12.16
C SER A 64 3.63 8.63 -13.27
N VAL A 65 3.97 9.04 -14.49
CA VAL A 65 4.00 8.15 -15.66
C VAL A 65 5.28 8.33 -16.45
N GLN A 66 5.68 7.26 -17.16
CA GLN A 66 6.88 7.24 -17.98
C GLN A 66 6.63 6.40 -19.25
N ALA A 67 7.18 6.83 -20.37
CA ALA A 67 7.17 6.05 -21.61
C ALA A 67 8.44 5.20 -21.70
N ILE A 68 8.30 3.88 -21.87
CA ILE A 68 9.41 2.94 -21.92
C ILE A 68 9.22 1.99 -23.10
N GLU A 69 10.26 1.80 -23.89
CA GLU A 69 10.24 0.83 -24.99
C GLU A 69 10.36 -0.61 -24.46
N ILE A 70 9.47 -1.47 -24.94
CA ILE A 70 9.41 -2.88 -24.53
C ILE A 70 10.53 -3.62 -25.24
N LYS A 71 11.42 -4.25 -24.47
CA LYS A 71 12.61 -4.93 -25.01
C LYS A 71 12.37 -6.38 -25.41
N GLU A 72 11.42 -7.04 -24.76
CA GLU A 72 11.25 -8.50 -24.85
C GLU A 72 9.77 -8.91 -24.96
N GLY A 73 9.55 -10.13 -25.45
CA GLY A 73 8.23 -10.73 -25.59
C GLY A 73 7.45 -10.30 -26.84
N PRO A 74 6.16 -10.65 -26.93
CA PRO A 74 5.34 -10.43 -28.13
C PRO A 74 5.15 -8.96 -28.53
N LEU A 75 5.44 -8.04 -27.61
CA LEU A 75 5.29 -6.60 -27.79
C LEU A 75 6.64 -5.87 -27.90
N ALA A 76 7.75 -6.60 -28.11
CA ALA A 76 9.06 -5.99 -28.27
C ALA A 76 9.09 -4.94 -29.40
N GLY A 77 9.73 -3.80 -29.16
CA GLY A 77 9.79 -2.65 -30.08
C GLY A 77 8.59 -1.69 -30.02
N LYS A 78 7.56 -2.01 -29.23
CA LYS A 78 6.45 -1.10 -28.94
C LYS A 78 6.76 -0.20 -27.75
N LEU A 79 6.24 1.02 -27.78
CA LEU A 79 6.25 1.93 -26.63
C LEU A 79 5.14 1.58 -25.64
N GLY A 80 5.50 1.41 -24.37
CA GLY A 80 4.57 1.23 -23.26
C GLY A 80 4.50 2.47 -22.38
N LEU A 81 3.32 2.75 -21.83
CA LEU A 81 3.15 3.71 -20.74
C LEU A 81 3.24 2.95 -19.42
N TYR A 82 4.07 3.45 -18.51
CA TYR A 82 4.25 2.91 -17.17
C TYR A 82 3.78 3.93 -16.15
N ALA A 83 3.13 3.49 -15.07
CA ALA A 83 2.63 4.35 -14.01
C ALA A 83 3.14 3.90 -12.64
N LEU A 84 3.39 4.88 -11.79
CA LEU A 84 3.53 4.72 -10.35
C LEU A 84 2.22 5.19 -9.72
N ASN A 85 1.59 4.35 -8.91
CA ASN A 85 0.28 4.62 -8.34
C ASN A 85 0.35 4.67 -6.81
N ASP A 86 -0.37 5.61 -6.21
CA ASP A 86 -0.68 5.64 -4.78
C ASP A 86 -2.07 5.06 -4.56
N GLY A 87 -2.13 3.78 -4.19
CA GLY A 87 -3.38 3.02 -4.06
C GLY A 87 -3.91 3.03 -2.62
N THR A 88 -5.23 2.96 -2.46
CA THR A 88 -5.86 2.71 -1.16
C THR A 88 -5.67 1.26 -0.71
N ASP A 89 -5.78 1.00 0.59
CA ASP A 89 -5.72 -0.38 1.13
C ASP A 89 -6.81 -1.30 0.56
N ASP A 90 -7.97 -0.72 0.20
CA ASP A 90 -9.05 -1.45 -0.46
C ASP A 90 -8.65 -1.89 -1.87
N LEU A 91 -7.88 -1.07 -2.61
CA LEU A 91 -7.34 -1.45 -3.91
C LEU A 91 -6.35 -2.61 -3.80
N VAL A 92 -5.49 -2.56 -2.78
CA VAL A 92 -4.57 -3.66 -2.46
C VAL A 92 -5.33 -4.94 -2.14
N THR A 93 -6.40 -4.82 -1.37
CA THR A 93 -7.26 -5.95 -0.99
C THR A 93 -7.95 -6.57 -2.22
N LEU A 94 -8.51 -5.73 -3.11
CA LEU A 94 -9.08 -6.18 -4.38
C LEU A 94 -8.06 -6.94 -5.22
N ASN A 95 -6.87 -6.38 -5.39
CA ASN A 95 -5.79 -7.01 -6.17
C ASN A 95 -5.36 -8.36 -5.56
N LYS A 96 -5.16 -8.42 -4.24
CA LYS A 96 -4.85 -9.68 -3.51
C LYS A 96 -5.93 -10.74 -3.66
N SER A 97 -7.20 -10.33 -3.74
CA SER A 97 -8.34 -11.21 -3.99
C SER A 97 -8.52 -11.59 -5.48
N ARG A 98 -7.59 -11.18 -6.35
CA ARG A 98 -7.65 -11.34 -7.80
C ARG A 98 -8.92 -10.76 -8.43
N GLN A 99 -9.40 -9.63 -7.91
CA GLN A 99 -10.51 -8.85 -8.47
C GLN A 99 -9.97 -7.55 -9.06
N LYS A 100 -10.45 -7.16 -10.25
CA LYS A 100 -10.08 -5.90 -10.92
C LYS A 100 -8.56 -5.75 -11.06
N VAL A 101 -7.88 -6.80 -11.52
CA VAL A 101 -6.41 -6.87 -11.53
C VAL A 101 -5.77 -6.15 -12.71
N TYR A 102 -6.55 -5.82 -13.74
CA TYR A 102 -6.06 -5.11 -14.93
C TYR A 102 -6.30 -3.62 -14.79
N SER A 103 -5.41 -2.83 -15.37
CA SER A 103 -5.58 -1.38 -15.51
C SER A 103 -6.14 -0.96 -16.90
N SER A 104 -6.53 0.30 -17.05
CA SER A 104 -6.93 0.88 -18.31
C SER A 104 -6.85 2.40 -18.18
N ILE A 105 -6.02 3.06 -18.97
CA ILE A 105 -5.84 4.52 -18.86
C ILE A 105 -7.08 5.23 -19.39
N GLU A 106 -7.40 6.39 -18.84
CA GLU A 106 -8.29 7.38 -19.43
C GLU A 106 -7.43 8.52 -19.95
N PHE A 107 -7.51 8.90 -21.22
CA PHE A 107 -6.76 10.05 -21.73
C PHE A 107 -7.60 10.95 -22.65
N ASP A 108 -7.22 12.22 -22.74
CA ASP A 108 -7.74 13.21 -23.67
C ASP A 108 -6.62 13.59 -24.66
N PRO A 109 -6.79 13.40 -25.98
CA PRO A 109 -5.77 13.70 -27.00
C PRO A 109 -5.51 15.20 -27.17
N ASN A 110 -6.39 16.06 -26.68
CA ASN A 110 -6.26 17.51 -26.76
C ASN A 110 -6.66 18.15 -25.43
N PHE A 111 -6.00 17.75 -24.35
CA PHE A 111 -6.31 18.25 -23.03
C PHE A 111 -6.04 19.75 -22.92
N ALA A 112 -7.02 20.49 -22.39
CA ALA A 112 -6.97 21.94 -22.19
C ALA A 112 -6.52 22.72 -23.45
N ASP A 113 -6.96 22.28 -24.63
CA ASP A 113 -6.63 22.87 -25.94
C ASP A 113 -5.12 22.93 -26.25
N SER A 114 -4.32 22.08 -25.62
CA SER A 114 -2.85 22.06 -25.75
C SER A 114 -2.33 21.41 -27.03
N GLY A 115 -3.18 20.71 -27.78
CA GLY A 115 -2.83 19.86 -28.91
C GLY A 115 -2.07 18.58 -28.50
N LYS A 116 -2.04 18.25 -27.21
CA LYS A 116 -1.28 17.11 -26.67
C LYS A 116 -2.18 16.17 -25.87
N ALA A 117 -1.88 14.87 -25.99
CA ALA A 117 -2.51 13.85 -25.19
C ALA A 117 -2.10 13.96 -23.71
N TYR A 118 -3.07 13.81 -22.81
CA TYR A 118 -2.88 13.91 -21.37
C TYR A 118 -3.68 12.83 -20.63
N LEU A 119 -3.11 12.31 -19.53
CA LEU A 119 -3.74 11.29 -18.70
C LEU A 119 -4.83 11.89 -17.79
N MET A 120 -6.06 11.43 -17.95
CA MET A 120 -7.25 11.90 -17.25
C MET A 120 -7.69 10.98 -16.11
N GLY A 121 -7.19 9.75 -16.07
CA GLY A 121 -7.58 8.75 -15.07
C GLY A 121 -6.95 7.39 -15.33
N LEU A 122 -7.13 6.49 -14.38
CA LEU A 122 -6.75 5.09 -14.50
C LEU A 122 -7.89 4.25 -13.90
N ALA A 123 -8.37 3.25 -14.63
CA ALA A 123 -9.35 2.32 -14.09
C ALA A 123 -8.72 0.97 -13.79
N PHE A 124 -9.15 0.36 -12.70
CA PHE A 124 -8.97 -1.07 -12.46
C PHE A 124 -10.21 -1.84 -12.90
N THR A 125 -10.02 -2.89 -13.70
CA THR A 125 -11.07 -3.61 -14.41
C THR A 125 -10.69 -5.09 -14.60
N ASP A 126 -11.68 -5.94 -14.87
CA ASP A 126 -11.46 -7.32 -15.33
C ASP A 126 -11.49 -7.43 -16.87
N SER A 127 -11.73 -6.33 -17.59
CA SER A 127 -11.91 -6.30 -19.05
C SER A 127 -11.23 -5.08 -19.67
N PRO A 128 -9.89 -5.02 -19.67
CA PRO A 128 -9.14 -3.87 -20.16
C PRO A 128 -9.27 -3.69 -21.68
N ALA A 129 -9.03 -2.47 -22.15
CA ALA A 129 -9.38 -2.10 -23.52
C ALA A 129 -8.32 -2.42 -24.58
N SER A 130 -7.11 -2.87 -24.27
CA SER A 130 -6.10 -3.14 -25.32
C SER A 130 -5.48 -4.55 -25.31
N LEU A 131 -4.58 -4.83 -26.26
CA LEU A 131 -3.80 -6.04 -26.61
C LEU A 131 -2.47 -6.33 -25.85
N GLY A 132 -2.53 -7.13 -24.79
CA GLY A 132 -1.36 -7.53 -24.01
C GLY A 132 -1.75 -7.84 -22.59
N THR A 133 -2.88 -8.53 -22.44
CA THR A 133 -3.62 -8.75 -21.19
C THR A 133 -4.11 -10.20 -21.25
N GLU A 134 -3.61 -11.11 -20.41
CA GLU A 134 -4.05 -12.51 -20.48
C GLU A 134 -5.42 -12.72 -19.81
N MET A 135 -6.50 -12.28 -20.46
CA MET A 135 -7.68 -13.13 -20.59
C MET A 135 -8.48 -12.77 -21.84
N LEU A 136 -8.58 -13.77 -22.70
CA LEU A 136 -9.05 -13.77 -24.07
C LEU A 136 -10.57 -13.48 -24.21
N GLN A 137 -10.88 -12.59 -25.15
CA GLN A 137 -11.76 -12.95 -26.29
C GLN A 137 -13.27 -12.99 -26.07
N PHE A 138 -13.82 -12.29 -25.07
CA PHE A 138 -15.28 -12.12 -24.95
C PHE A 138 -15.81 -10.78 -25.53
N SER A 139 -15.07 -9.68 -25.37
CA SER A 139 -15.58 -8.34 -25.76
C SER A 139 -15.30 -7.94 -27.22
N SER A 140 -14.26 -8.49 -27.86
CA SER A 140 -13.88 -8.12 -29.23
C SER A 140 -14.80 -8.67 -30.32
N LYS A 141 -15.73 -9.57 -29.98
CA LYS A 141 -16.72 -10.16 -30.89
C LYS A 141 -18.10 -9.52 -30.80
N ALA A 142 -18.29 -8.52 -29.93
CA ALA A 142 -19.57 -7.83 -29.81
C ALA A 142 -19.75 -6.83 -30.96
N ALA A 143 -20.82 -6.99 -31.75
CA ALA A 143 -21.15 -6.10 -32.88
C ALA A 143 -21.40 -4.64 -32.45
N VAL A 144 -21.69 -4.41 -31.16
CA VAL A 144 -21.85 -3.10 -30.53
C VAL A 144 -21.07 -3.11 -29.23
N ASN A 145 -20.17 -2.13 -29.04
CA ASN A 145 -19.37 -1.98 -27.82
C ASN A 145 -20.31 -1.67 -26.62
N PRO A 146 -20.50 -2.59 -25.66
CA PRO A 146 -21.45 -2.42 -24.56
C PRO A 146 -21.01 -1.36 -23.53
N LEU A 147 -19.79 -0.83 -23.65
CA LEU A 147 -19.19 0.13 -22.73
C LEU A 147 -19.19 1.57 -23.25
N ALA A 148 -19.72 1.81 -24.45
CA ALA A 148 -19.75 3.13 -25.09
C ALA A 148 -20.46 4.22 -24.24
N ASN A 149 -21.46 3.82 -23.45
CA ASN A 149 -22.25 4.71 -22.60
C ASN A 149 -21.58 5.07 -21.26
N ARG A 150 -20.41 4.49 -20.95
CA ARG A 150 -19.70 4.71 -19.67
C ARG A 150 -18.67 5.85 -19.73
N LYS A 151 -18.63 6.60 -20.83
CA LYS A 151 -17.68 7.70 -21.02
C LYS A 151 -18.09 8.95 -20.24
N THR A 152 -17.17 9.51 -19.46
CA THR A 152 -17.36 10.81 -18.77
C THR A 152 -17.26 12.01 -19.72
N ASN A 153 -16.51 11.88 -20.82
CA ASN A 153 -16.47 12.83 -21.93
C ASN A 153 -16.47 12.02 -23.25
N LYS A 154 -17.16 12.51 -24.29
CA LYS A 154 -17.18 11.90 -25.63
C LYS A 154 -15.76 11.70 -26.21
N ASN A 155 -14.81 12.53 -25.78
CA ASN A 155 -13.40 12.51 -26.15
C ASN A 155 -12.49 11.75 -25.17
N CYS A 156 -13.02 11.06 -24.14
CA CYS A 156 -12.19 10.30 -23.20
C CYS A 156 -11.89 8.89 -23.77
N PHE A 157 -10.61 8.54 -23.86
CA PHE A 157 -10.12 7.30 -24.47
C PHE A 157 -9.61 6.29 -23.43
N PHE A 158 -9.89 4.99 -23.59
CA PHE A 158 -9.55 3.91 -22.65
C PHE A 158 -8.37 3.04 -23.20
N SER A 159 -7.47 2.48 -22.37
CA SER A 159 -6.35 1.61 -22.82
C SER A 159 -6.22 0.23 -22.14
N GLU A 160 -5.21 -0.54 -22.54
CA GLU A 160 -4.83 -1.89 -22.11
C GLU A 160 -4.46 -2.06 -20.67
N ALA A 161 -4.43 -3.31 -20.17
CA ALA A 161 -3.43 -3.67 -19.18
C ALA A 161 -3.08 -5.14 -19.08
N TYR A 162 -1.79 -5.39 -18.97
CA TYR A 162 -1.23 -6.70 -18.64
C TYR A 162 -1.58 -7.12 -17.20
N GLU A 163 -1.62 -8.43 -16.91
CA GLU A 163 -1.66 -8.95 -15.53
C GLU A 163 -0.30 -8.65 -14.89
N THR A 164 -0.17 -7.47 -14.30
CA THR A 164 0.94 -7.22 -13.40
C THR A 164 0.49 -7.64 -12.02
N ALA A 165 1.22 -8.59 -11.43
CA ALA A 165 1.24 -8.72 -9.98
C ALA A 165 1.66 -7.36 -9.44
N ILE A 166 0.69 -6.57 -8.99
CA ILE A 166 0.98 -5.27 -8.41
C ILE A 166 1.58 -5.58 -7.04
N GLU A 167 2.90 -5.66 -7.04
CA GLU A 167 3.68 -5.58 -5.84
C GLU A 167 3.53 -4.14 -5.34
N PHE A 168 2.47 -3.92 -4.57
CA PHE A 168 2.43 -2.81 -3.65
C PHE A 168 3.55 -3.09 -2.66
N GLU A 169 4.54 -2.20 -2.65
CA GLU A 169 5.41 -2.15 -1.49
C GLU A 169 4.48 -1.75 -0.35
N ALA A 170 4.15 -2.72 0.50
CA ALA A 170 3.73 -2.36 1.85
C ALA A 170 4.77 -1.37 2.35
N GLU A 171 4.35 -0.34 3.09
CA GLU A 171 5.28 0.31 4.01
C GLU A 171 6.11 -0.82 4.60
N VAL A 172 7.42 -0.77 4.39
CA VAL A 172 8.33 -1.78 4.89
C VAL A 172 8.08 -1.75 6.38
N SER A 173 7.24 -2.66 6.87
CA SER A 173 7.12 -2.96 8.27
C SER A 173 8.51 -3.46 8.59
N GLU A 174 9.30 -2.56 9.18
CA GLU A 174 10.72 -2.69 9.49
C GLU A 174 10.96 -3.93 10.33
N THR A 175 10.98 -5.09 9.67
CA THR A 175 11.28 -6.42 10.22
C THR A 175 11.92 -7.28 9.12
N ASP A 176 12.66 -6.65 8.21
CA ASP A 176 13.64 -7.36 7.39
C ASP A 176 15.00 -7.24 8.11
N GLY A 177 15.24 -8.16 9.04
CA GLY A 177 16.49 -8.26 9.79
C GLY A 177 17.74 -8.31 8.89
N GLY A 178 18.90 -7.99 9.45
CA GLY A 178 20.15 -7.67 8.75
C GLY A 178 20.62 -8.73 7.76
N LYS A 179 20.23 -10.00 7.94
CA LYS A 179 20.55 -11.10 7.04
C LYS A 179 19.95 -10.94 5.64
N LYS A 180 18.73 -10.39 5.52
CA LYS A 180 18.06 -10.17 4.22
C LYS A 180 18.55 -8.91 3.52
N PHE A 181 18.96 -7.89 4.28
CA PHE A 181 19.62 -6.71 3.76
C PHE A 181 20.99 -7.06 3.15
N PHE A 182 21.78 -7.85 3.88
CA PHE A 182 23.08 -8.33 3.40
C PHE A 182 22.97 -9.17 2.11
N SER A 183 22.00 -10.09 2.04
CA SER A 183 21.81 -10.88 0.82
C SER A 183 21.44 -10.02 -0.40
N ARG A 184 20.60 -8.99 -0.22
CA ARG A 184 20.23 -8.07 -1.31
C ARG A 184 21.42 -7.26 -1.83
N ILE A 185 22.28 -6.76 -0.94
CA ILE A 185 23.49 -6.04 -1.34
C ILE A 185 24.47 -6.98 -2.03
N LYS A 186 24.65 -8.20 -1.50
CA LYS A 186 25.50 -9.22 -2.09
C LYS A 186 25.05 -9.60 -3.51
N ASP A 187 23.75 -9.76 -3.72
CA ASP A 187 23.19 -10.10 -5.03
C ASP A 187 23.35 -8.94 -6.03
N LEU A 188 23.18 -7.69 -5.58
CA LEU A 188 23.40 -6.49 -6.39
C LEU A 188 24.86 -6.35 -6.85
N ILE A 189 25.81 -6.77 -6.02
CA ILE A 189 27.24 -6.67 -6.29
C ILE A 189 27.75 -7.87 -7.11
N THR A 190 27.17 -9.05 -6.93
CA THR A 190 27.59 -10.28 -7.62
C THR A 190 26.90 -10.49 -8.96
N GLY A 191 25.70 -9.95 -9.18
CA GLY A 191 24.91 -10.12 -10.40
C GLY A 191 25.33 -9.25 -11.60
N GLY A 192 26.28 -8.31 -11.41
CA GLY A 192 26.77 -7.42 -12.47
C GLY A 192 28.04 -7.90 -13.14
N GLU A 193 27.97 -8.86 -14.06
CA GLU A 193 29.10 -9.11 -14.97
C GLU A 193 29.23 -7.95 -15.97
N ARG A 194 30.18 -7.03 -15.73
CA ARG A 194 31.03 -6.40 -16.78
C ARG A 194 32.13 -5.52 -16.17
N ARG A 195 33.36 -6.01 -16.32
CA ARG A 195 34.66 -5.31 -16.39
C ARG A 195 35.03 -4.37 -15.24
N PHE A 196 35.80 -4.84 -14.25
CA PHE A 196 36.59 -3.91 -13.42
C PHE A 196 37.94 -4.50 -12.96
N SER A 197 38.95 -3.62 -12.86
CA SER A 197 40.35 -3.88 -12.50
C SER A 197 40.51 -4.22 -11.01
N ALA A 198 41.74 -4.51 -10.58
CA ALA A 198 42.10 -4.85 -9.20
C ALA A 198 41.61 -3.84 -8.12
N GLU A 199 41.39 -2.58 -8.49
CA GLU A 199 40.82 -1.54 -7.60
C GLU A 199 39.35 -1.81 -7.23
N ALA A 200 38.58 -2.50 -8.09
CA ALA A 200 37.20 -2.86 -7.79
C ALA A 200 37.07 -4.03 -6.82
N GLY A 201 38.13 -4.84 -6.65
CA GLY A 201 38.17 -5.86 -5.60
C GLY A 201 38.18 -5.24 -4.21
N VAL A 202 38.99 -4.21 -4.01
CA VAL A 202 39.09 -3.47 -2.73
C VAL A 202 37.80 -2.72 -2.42
N ILE A 203 37.17 -2.10 -3.44
CA ILE A 203 35.87 -1.43 -3.28
C ILE A 203 34.78 -2.44 -2.92
N ARG A 204 34.77 -3.62 -3.53
CA ARG A 204 33.82 -4.68 -3.20
C ARG A 204 33.97 -5.17 -1.76
N GLU A 205 35.19 -5.38 -1.31
CA GLU A 205 35.49 -5.78 0.06
C GLU A 205 35.08 -4.70 1.08
N ALA A 206 35.38 -3.43 0.78
CA ALA A 206 34.96 -2.31 1.62
C ALA A 206 33.43 -2.20 1.70
N VAL A 207 32.72 -2.39 0.59
CA VAL A 207 31.25 -2.36 0.55
C VAL A 207 30.64 -3.56 1.26
N GLU A 208 31.26 -4.75 1.17
CA GLU A 208 30.82 -5.95 1.89
C GLU A 208 30.94 -5.75 3.41
N ILE A 209 32.05 -5.19 3.89
CA ILE A 209 32.25 -4.87 5.31
C ILE A 209 31.24 -3.82 5.79
N VAL A 210 30.99 -2.78 4.99
CA VAL A 210 29.98 -1.75 5.33
C VAL A 210 28.59 -2.38 5.39
N ALA A 211 28.24 -3.25 4.44
CA ALA A 211 26.95 -3.95 4.42
C ALA A 211 26.78 -4.88 5.62
N GLU A 212 27.80 -5.64 6.01
CA GLU A 212 27.79 -6.45 7.23
C GLU A 212 27.63 -5.58 8.48
N SER A 213 28.36 -4.47 8.57
CA SER A 213 28.27 -3.56 9.71
C SER A 213 26.88 -2.95 9.87
N GLN A 214 26.23 -2.58 8.75
CA GLN A 214 24.88 -2.04 8.76
C GLN A 214 23.84 -3.13 9.08
N GLY A 215 24.03 -4.35 8.58
CA GLY A 215 23.20 -5.50 8.98
C GLY A 215 23.24 -5.76 10.49
N GLN A 216 24.43 -5.70 11.11
CA GLN A 216 24.57 -5.84 12.56
C GLN A 216 23.93 -4.69 13.35
N VAL A 217 23.97 -3.46 12.83
CA VAL A 217 23.29 -2.31 13.44
C VAL A 217 21.77 -2.48 13.37
N LEU A 218 21.23 -2.92 12.24
CA LEU A 218 19.80 -3.23 12.09
C LEU A 218 19.37 -4.32 13.08
N ASP A 219 20.13 -5.40 13.21
CA ASP A 219 19.85 -6.47 14.17
C ASP A 219 19.85 -5.95 15.63
N ARG A 220 20.76 -5.02 15.97
CA ARG A 220 20.79 -4.38 17.30
C ARG A 220 19.62 -3.45 17.53
N VAL A 221 19.22 -2.67 16.52
CA VAL A 221 18.06 -1.79 16.60
C VAL A 221 16.77 -2.60 16.75
N GLU A 222 16.64 -3.70 16.02
CA GLU A 222 15.52 -4.62 16.14
C GLU A 222 15.47 -5.23 17.56
N ALA A 223 16.60 -5.71 18.09
CA ALA A 223 16.69 -6.22 19.45
C ALA A 223 16.34 -5.15 20.52
N LEU A 224 16.80 -3.91 20.34
CA LEU A 224 16.46 -2.79 21.22
C LEU A 224 14.98 -2.40 21.13
N SER A 225 14.39 -2.43 19.93
CA SER A 225 12.97 -2.15 19.71
C SER A 225 12.09 -3.21 20.38
N GLN A 226 12.47 -4.49 20.31
CA GLN A 226 11.80 -5.58 21.02
C GLN A 226 11.96 -5.45 22.54
N GLN A 227 13.12 -4.99 23.02
CA GLN A 227 13.32 -4.70 24.44
C GLN A 227 12.49 -3.49 24.92
N GLN A 228 12.26 -2.49 24.05
CA GLN A 228 11.30 -1.40 24.30
C GLN A 228 9.84 -1.89 24.32
N GLY A 229 9.47 -2.84 23.44
CA GLY A 229 8.17 -3.53 23.50
C GLY A 229 7.97 -4.30 24.81
N GLY A 230 9.05 -4.85 25.38
CA GLY A 230 9.09 -5.47 26.72
C GLY A 230 9.00 -4.47 27.89
N MET A 231 9.13 -3.16 27.64
CA MET A 231 8.87 -2.10 28.64
C MET A 231 7.38 -1.72 28.75
N ALA A 232 6.47 -2.56 28.24
CA ALA A 232 5.03 -2.53 28.54
C ALA A 232 4.67 -2.68 30.04
N LYS A 233 5.66 -2.60 30.94
CA LYS A 233 5.48 -2.34 32.38
C LYS A 233 4.74 -1.03 32.68
N ALA A 234 4.49 -0.15 31.71
CA ALA A 234 3.63 1.02 31.92
C ALA A 234 2.20 0.60 32.36
N ALA A 235 1.67 -0.49 31.80
CA ALA A 235 0.37 -1.03 32.21
C ALA A 235 0.43 -1.64 33.63
N ASP A 236 1.51 -2.38 33.94
CA ASP A 236 1.72 -2.95 35.27
C ASP A 236 1.95 -1.87 36.33
N VAL A 237 2.70 -0.80 36.01
CA VAL A 237 2.93 0.34 36.89
C VAL A 237 1.63 1.12 37.12
N ALA A 238 0.81 1.32 36.08
CA ALA A 238 -0.51 1.95 36.23
C ALA A 238 -1.43 1.12 37.13
N LYS A 239 -1.46 -0.20 36.93
CA LYS A 239 -2.22 -1.15 37.76
C LYS A 239 -1.74 -1.14 39.21
N LEU A 240 -0.44 -1.27 39.44
CA LEU A 240 0.17 -1.23 40.78
C LEU A 240 -0.08 0.12 41.48
N THR A 241 -0.10 1.22 40.73
CA THR A 241 -0.41 2.55 41.29
C THR A 241 -1.86 2.64 41.73
N SER A 242 -2.80 2.06 40.95
CA SER A 242 -4.21 1.99 41.30
C SER A 242 -4.44 1.12 42.55
N GLU A 243 -3.85 -0.07 42.58
CA GLU A 243 -3.95 -0.99 43.73
C GLU A 243 -3.37 -0.36 45.01
N LEU A 244 -2.28 0.40 44.91
CA LEU A 244 -1.70 1.12 46.04
C LEU A 244 -2.65 2.22 46.54
N ALA A 245 -3.30 2.97 45.65
CA ALA A 245 -4.28 3.99 46.02
C ALA A 245 -5.52 3.40 46.71
N GLU A 246 -6.02 2.27 46.22
CA GLU A 246 -7.13 1.53 46.84
C GLU A 246 -6.74 1.01 48.23
N LEU A 247 -5.57 0.39 48.35
CA LEU A 247 -5.05 -0.13 49.61
C LEU A 247 -4.89 1.00 50.65
N LYS A 248 -4.36 2.15 50.25
CA LYS A 248 -4.22 3.32 51.13
C LYS A 248 -5.57 3.84 51.61
N THR A 249 -6.58 3.81 50.76
CA THR A 249 -7.96 4.20 51.09
C THR A 249 -8.57 3.22 52.09
N GLN A 250 -8.41 1.91 51.86
CA GLN A 250 -8.89 0.87 52.78
C GLN A 250 -8.24 0.98 54.17
N LEU A 251 -6.91 1.13 54.23
CA LEU A 251 -6.19 1.33 55.49
C LEU A 251 -6.65 2.59 56.23
N SER A 252 -6.89 3.70 55.52
CA SER A 252 -7.40 4.93 56.14
C SER A 252 -8.81 4.78 56.73
N SER A 253 -9.58 3.81 56.25
CA SER A 253 -10.91 3.49 56.77
C SER A 253 -10.91 2.40 57.85
N GLN A 254 -9.79 1.66 58.00
CA GLN A 254 -9.65 0.56 58.96
C GLN A 254 -9.16 1.01 60.33
N ASP A 255 -8.38 2.10 60.40
CA ASP A 255 -8.03 2.71 61.68
C ASP A 255 -9.27 3.40 62.27
N GLY A 256 -10.05 2.60 63.01
CA GLY A 256 -11.25 3.03 63.70
C GLY A 256 -10.98 4.26 64.56
N SER A 257 -11.98 5.15 64.62
CA SER A 257 -11.94 6.34 65.46
C SER A 257 -11.52 5.97 66.89
N PHE A 258 -10.32 6.37 67.30
CA PHE A 258 -9.81 6.21 68.67
C PHE A 258 -10.61 7.02 69.71
N SER A 259 -11.69 7.71 69.31
CA SER A 259 -12.52 8.50 70.20
C SER A 259 -13.44 7.67 71.08
N GLN A 260 -13.79 6.43 70.70
CA GLN A 260 -14.65 5.56 71.50
C GLN A 260 -14.31 4.09 71.34
N ARG A 261 -14.02 3.44 72.47
CA ARG A 261 -13.91 1.98 72.59
C ARG A 261 -15.26 1.35 72.21
N PRO A 262 -15.30 0.32 71.33
CA PRO A 262 -16.53 -0.43 71.06
C PRO A 262 -17.13 -0.96 72.37
N PRO A 263 -18.45 -0.89 72.56
CA PRO A 263 -19.09 -1.37 73.78
C PRO A 263 -18.78 -2.85 73.98
N SER A 264 -18.35 -3.20 75.20
CA SER A 264 -18.10 -4.58 75.59
C SER A 264 -19.43 -5.33 75.69
N SER A 265 -19.56 -6.47 74.99
CA SER A 265 -20.73 -7.35 75.02
C SER A 265 -20.82 -8.19 76.30
N GLY A 266 -20.55 -7.58 77.45
CA GLY A 266 -20.69 -8.20 78.76
C GLY A 266 -22.09 -8.00 79.32
N GLY A 267 -23.00 -8.96 79.08
CA GLY A 267 -24.16 -9.19 79.94
C GLY A 267 -25.54 -9.04 79.32
N ASN A 268 -26.22 -10.19 79.17
CA ASN A 268 -27.66 -10.42 79.08
C ASN A 268 -28.45 -9.70 77.97
N GLY A 269 -28.37 -10.25 76.77
CA GLY A 269 -29.31 -10.03 75.69
C GLY A 269 -28.76 -10.59 74.40
N VAL A 270 -29.02 -11.86 74.13
CA VAL A 270 -28.55 -12.53 72.90
C VAL A 270 -29.31 -11.92 71.72
N ASP A 271 -28.68 -10.98 71.02
CA ASP A 271 -29.17 -10.50 69.73
C ASP A 271 -28.80 -11.54 68.67
N ALA A 272 -29.81 -12.21 68.10
CA ALA A 272 -29.64 -13.35 67.21
C ALA A 272 -29.01 -12.96 65.85
N SER A 273 -28.77 -11.68 65.59
CA SER A 273 -28.10 -11.20 64.37
C SER A 273 -26.56 -11.25 64.44
N GLN A 274 -25.97 -11.71 65.55
CA GLN A 274 -24.51 -11.87 65.70
C GLN A 274 -24.09 -13.30 66.03
N LEU A 275 -24.76 -14.29 65.45
CA LEU A 275 -24.24 -15.65 65.39
C LEU A 275 -23.30 -15.76 64.20
N ALA A 276 -22.01 -15.96 64.45
CA ALA A 276 -21.09 -16.41 63.44
C ALA A 276 -21.40 -17.90 63.13
N ASP A 277 -21.75 -18.19 61.89
CA ASP A 277 -21.75 -19.57 61.38
C ASP A 277 -20.32 -20.11 61.49
N CYS A 278 -20.17 -21.14 62.33
CA CYS A 278 -18.95 -21.90 62.50
C CYS A 278 -19.05 -23.19 61.69
#